data_AF-A0AA37GHY8-F1
#
_entry.id   AF-A0AA37GHY8-F1
#
_cell.length_a   1.000
_cell.length_b   1.000
_cell.length_c   1.000
_cell.angle_alpha   90.00
_cell.angle_beta   90.00
_cell.angle_gamma   90.00
#
_symmetry.space_group_name_H-M   'P 1'
#
loop_
_entity.id
_entity.type
_entity.pdbx_description
1 polymer ?
#
loop_
_entity_poly.entity_id
_entity_poly.type
_entity_poly.pdbx_seq_one_letter_code
_entity_poly.pdbx_strand_id
1 'polypeptide(L)'
;MIGLLWRTWKIKITDLRDHRAAEITGGIRRRNLNPLLQPTERLIHGIVQSFGCTGHVILARKLIMYISQRWQIPIPPSSWSALLEWTYILSSKPASTEWKIMGDSNRIIRADEVLSLWETMKGEPFLVNIGLHETDIYIKSLISAGRLDEAWEAMKQGCAEYDSLCEEVEEALFESLYPSPPPTSIARHQRLKTRQHMAWYAIQGWCQQWLRRTSKSLRHRADLSPQIIPHFVGDFNRFLPDPITYTTNGGTVRIANTETNQKAKWVKCIVPSAPTQRLAPDPSRPKYAKPAGASDPEELIPVLTQLGDPVYESMPITIRNSMKRMVRQRRQLRFGQDERFLRSGKAVVQGNAEMDESDMYKLDADTGITEEGTGGAHRLDRNIVLRALIW
;
A
#
# COMPACT_ATOMS: atom_id res chain seq x y z
N MET A 1 -25.18 -22.27 -6.15
CA MET A 1 -24.07 -23.23 -5.98
C MET A 1 -24.48 -24.54 -5.29
N ILE A 2 -25.18 -24.51 -4.15
CA ILE A 2 -25.56 -25.70 -3.38
C ILE A 2 -26.29 -26.77 -4.23
N GLY A 3 -27.24 -26.36 -5.07
CA GLY A 3 -27.94 -27.27 -5.97
C GLY A 3 -27.04 -27.97 -7.00
N LEU A 4 -25.94 -27.33 -7.42
CA LEU A 4 -24.94 -27.96 -8.29
C LEU A 4 -24.20 -29.06 -7.51
N LEU A 5 -23.72 -28.76 -6.30
CA LEU A 5 -22.99 -29.69 -5.45
C LEU A 5 -23.80 -30.97 -5.14
N TRP A 6 -25.11 -30.81 -4.92
CA TRP A 6 -26.01 -31.95 -4.75
C TRP A 6 -26.20 -32.73 -6.05
N ARG A 7 -26.42 -32.06 -7.19
CA ARG A 7 -26.71 -32.74 -8.47
C ARG A 7 -25.53 -33.56 -8.96
N THR A 8 -24.31 -33.03 -8.89
CA THR A 8 -23.11 -33.66 -9.44
C THR A 8 -22.41 -34.59 -8.45
N TRP A 9 -22.20 -34.15 -7.20
CA TRP A 9 -21.41 -34.89 -6.22
C TRP A 9 -22.23 -35.46 -5.05
N LYS A 10 -23.54 -35.17 -5.00
CA LYS A 10 -24.45 -35.57 -3.90
C LYS A 10 -23.93 -35.14 -2.53
N ILE A 11 -23.31 -33.96 -2.48
CA ILE A 11 -22.91 -33.31 -1.22
C ILE A 11 -24.17 -32.67 -0.63
N LYS A 12 -24.49 -33.03 0.61
CA LYS A 12 -25.57 -32.44 1.41
C LYS A 12 -24.98 -31.57 2.50
N ILE A 13 -25.62 -30.44 2.73
CA ILE A 13 -25.37 -29.56 3.88
C ILE A 13 -26.60 -29.72 4.77
N THR A 14 -26.42 -30.15 6.02
CA THR A 14 -27.53 -30.47 6.92
C THR A 14 -28.29 -29.23 7.35
N ASP A 15 -27.57 -28.21 7.80
CA ASP A 15 -28.14 -26.94 8.23
C ASP A 15 -27.61 -25.79 7.38
N LEU A 16 -28.54 -25.09 6.71
CA LEU A 16 -28.26 -23.89 5.93
C LEU A 16 -28.53 -22.62 6.74
N ARG A 17 -29.23 -22.72 7.87
CA ARG A 17 -29.51 -21.61 8.76
C ARG A 17 -28.30 -21.41 9.66
N ASP A 18 -27.86 -22.42 10.40
CA ASP A 18 -26.68 -22.32 11.26
C ASP A 18 -25.42 -22.92 10.61
N HIS A 19 -24.55 -22.05 10.10
CA HIS A 19 -23.28 -22.47 9.49
C HIS A 19 -22.31 -23.12 10.50
N ARG A 20 -22.40 -22.76 11.79
CA ARG A 20 -21.51 -23.32 12.84
C ARG A 20 -21.94 -24.72 13.21
N ALA A 21 -23.24 -25.02 13.24
CA ALA A 21 -23.77 -26.37 13.43
C ALA A 21 -23.81 -27.21 12.14
N ALA A 22 -23.71 -26.59 10.97
CA ALA A 22 -23.80 -27.28 9.68
C ALA A 22 -22.78 -28.41 9.55
N GLU A 23 -23.26 -29.61 9.22
CA GLU A 23 -22.44 -30.75 8.85
C GLU A 23 -22.54 -31.00 7.34
N ILE A 24 -21.42 -31.44 6.76
CA ILE A 24 -21.32 -31.71 5.33
C ILE A 24 -21.20 -33.21 5.16
N THR A 25 -22.20 -33.82 4.54
CA THR A 25 -22.29 -35.27 4.35
C THR A 25 -22.46 -35.63 2.88
N GLY A 26 -22.20 -36.90 2.55
CA GLY A 26 -22.38 -37.44 1.20
C GLY A 26 -21.07 -37.65 0.44
N GLY A 27 -20.97 -37.10 -0.76
CA GLY A 27 -19.77 -37.19 -1.60
C GLY A 27 -19.61 -38.58 -2.25
N ILE A 28 -20.21 -38.74 -3.43
CA ILE A 28 -20.08 -39.97 -4.20
C ILE A 28 -18.70 -40.02 -4.88
N ARG A 29 -17.83 -40.93 -4.44
CA ARG A 29 -16.69 -41.42 -5.22
C ARG A 29 -17.18 -42.55 -6.14
N ARG A 30 -17.89 -42.24 -7.23
CA ARG A 30 -18.19 -43.28 -8.24
C ARG A 30 -16.85 -43.66 -8.87
N ARG A 31 -16.50 -44.95 -8.83
CA ARG A 31 -15.35 -45.52 -9.56
C ARG A 31 -15.38 -45.19 -11.06
N ASN A 32 -16.57 -44.86 -11.60
CA ASN A 32 -16.82 -44.57 -13.01
C ASN A 32 -17.37 -43.14 -13.25
N LEU A 33 -17.07 -42.17 -12.38
CA LEU A 33 -17.33 -40.77 -12.74
C LEU A 33 -16.42 -40.42 -13.93
N ASN A 34 -16.99 -39.81 -14.97
CA ASN A 34 -16.19 -39.19 -16.03
C ASN A 34 -15.09 -38.36 -15.37
N PRO A 35 -13.82 -38.48 -15.80
CA PRO A 35 -12.71 -37.74 -15.19
C PRO A 35 -12.96 -36.22 -15.20
N LEU A 36 -13.73 -35.73 -16.18
CA LEU A 36 -14.19 -34.34 -16.29
C LEU A 36 -15.12 -33.86 -15.16
N LEU A 37 -15.75 -34.77 -14.41
CA LEU A 37 -16.65 -34.45 -13.30
C LEU A 37 -15.98 -34.62 -11.93
N GLN A 38 -14.67 -34.85 -11.87
CA GLN A 38 -13.94 -34.84 -10.61
C GLN A 38 -13.83 -33.40 -10.09
N PRO A 39 -13.95 -33.18 -8.77
CA PRO A 39 -13.66 -31.88 -8.19
C PRO A 39 -12.24 -31.44 -8.55
N THR A 40 -12.05 -30.15 -8.80
CA THR A 40 -10.75 -29.57 -9.14
C THR A 40 -10.41 -28.46 -8.16
N GLU A 41 -9.16 -28.04 -8.14
CA GLU A 41 -8.71 -26.85 -7.40
C GLU A 41 -9.51 -25.60 -7.78
N ARG A 42 -9.90 -25.47 -9.05
CA ARG A 42 -10.77 -24.38 -9.53
C ARG A 42 -12.15 -24.40 -8.87
N LEU A 43 -12.70 -25.59 -8.59
CA LEU A 43 -13.95 -25.73 -7.87
C LEU A 43 -13.80 -25.22 -6.43
N ILE A 44 -12.72 -25.61 -5.74
CA ILE A 44 -12.39 -25.14 -4.38
C ILE A 44 -12.34 -23.61 -4.36
N HIS A 45 -11.62 -23.01 -5.30
CA HIS A 45 -11.54 -21.56 -5.41
C HIS A 45 -12.92 -20.92 -5.67
N GLY A 46 -13.71 -21.49 -6.59
CA GLY A 46 -15.07 -21.01 -6.88
C GLY A 46 -16.02 -21.10 -5.68
N ILE A 47 -15.89 -22.14 -4.86
CA ILE A 47 -16.62 -22.28 -3.59
C ILE A 47 -16.24 -21.13 -2.66
N VAL A 48 -14.95 -20.90 -2.42
CA VAL A 48 -14.49 -19.81 -1.56
C VAL A 48 -15.05 -18.47 -2.01
N GLN A 49 -14.94 -18.15 -3.31
CA GLN A 49 -15.42 -16.87 -3.83
C GLN A 49 -16.94 -16.72 -3.71
N SER A 50 -17.71 -17.73 -4.09
CA SER A 50 -19.18 -17.64 -4.08
C SER A 50 -19.78 -17.58 -2.67
N PHE A 51 -19.29 -18.40 -1.74
CA PHE A 51 -19.73 -18.39 -0.36
C PHE A 51 -19.13 -17.20 0.40
N GLY A 52 -17.95 -16.72 0.01
CA GLY A 52 -17.34 -15.47 0.46
C GLY A 52 -18.20 -14.25 0.18
N CYS A 53 -18.53 -14.01 -1.10
CA CYS A 53 -19.38 -12.89 -1.52
C CYS A 53 -20.77 -12.90 -0.88
N THR A 54 -21.29 -14.08 -0.52
CA THR A 54 -22.63 -14.23 0.08
C THR A 54 -22.62 -14.18 1.62
N GLY A 55 -21.45 -14.08 2.25
CA GLY A 55 -21.33 -14.00 3.71
C GLY A 55 -21.28 -15.36 4.44
N HIS A 56 -21.20 -16.47 3.71
CA HIS A 56 -21.29 -17.84 4.22
C HIS A 56 -19.90 -18.49 4.41
N VAL A 57 -18.95 -17.76 5.01
CA VAL A 57 -17.54 -18.17 4.98
C VAL A 57 -17.21 -19.37 5.88
N ILE A 58 -17.92 -19.53 7.00
CA ILE A 58 -17.78 -20.72 7.87
C ILE A 58 -18.15 -21.99 7.10
N LEU A 59 -19.24 -21.91 6.31
CA LEU A 59 -19.66 -23.01 5.46
C LEU A 59 -18.65 -23.25 4.33
N ALA A 60 -18.10 -22.20 3.72
CA ALA A 60 -17.05 -22.30 2.71
C ALA A 60 -15.85 -23.09 3.25
N ARG A 61 -15.35 -22.72 4.44
CA ARG A 61 -14.23 -23.41 5.12
C ARG A 61 -14.52 -24.90 5.31
N LYS A 62 -15.68 -25.24 5.89
CA LYS A 62 -16.06 -26.65 6.09
C LYS A 62 -16.13 -27.41 4.76
N LEU A 63 -16.65 -26.77 3.72
CA LEU A 63 -16.87 -27.41 2.43
C LEU A 63 -15.57 -27.67 1.67
N ILE A 64 -14.64 -26.72 1.68
CA ILE A 64 -13.32 -26.94 1.08
C ILE A 64 -12.52 -27.99 1.84
N MET A 65 -12.59 -28.02 3.18
CA MET A 65 -11.93 -29.05 3.98
C MET A 65 -12.51 -30.43 3.68
N TYR A 66 -13.84 -30.54 3.63
CA TYR A 66 -14.52 -31.78 3.28
C TYR A 66 -14.13 -32.26 1.88
N ILE A 67 -14.12 -31.37 0.88
CA ILE A 67 -13.75 -31.74 -0.49
C ILE A 67 -12.28 -32.15 -0.57
N SER A 68 -11.39 -31.40 0.07
CA SER A 68 -9.96 -31.70 0.09
C SER A 68 -9.70 -33.09 0.69
N GLN A 69 -10.28 -33.39 1.85
CA GLN A 69 -10.13 -34.70 2.49
C GLN A 69 -10.80 -35.83 1.68
N ARG A 70 -12.00 -35.58 1.16
CA ARG A 70 -12.79 -36.58 0.45
C ARG A 70 -12.30 -36.86 -0.96
N TRP A 71 -11.62 -35.95 -1.64
CA TRP A 71 -11.07 -36.21 -2.99
C TRP A 71 -9.54 -36.14 -3.06
N GLN A 72 -8.86 -35.93 -1.93
CA GLN A 72 -7.40 -35.81 -1.83
C GLN A 72 -6.85 -34.72 -2.76
N ILE A 73 -7.56 -33.59 -2.82
CA ILE A 73 -7.17 -32.42 -3.61
C ILE A 73 -6.53 -31.41 -2.66
N PRO A 74 -5.29 -30.96 -2.92
CA PRO A 74 -4.68 -29.92 -2.11
C PRO A 74 -5.49 -28.62 -2.25
N ILE A 75 -5.63 -27.89 -1.15
CA ILE A 75 -6.27 -26.57 -1.18
C ILE A 75 -5.21 -25.57 -1.66
N PRO A 76 -5.42 -24.88 -2.80
CA PRO A 76 -4.44 -23.94 -3.32
C PRO A 76 -4.19 -22.79 -2.32
N PRO A 77 -2.95 -22.27 -2.20
CA PRO A 77 -2.64 -21.11 -1.35
C PRO A 77 -3.55 -19.90 -1.64
N SER A 78 -3.83 -19.63 -2.92
CA SER A 78 -4.72 -18.55 -3.34
C SER A 78 -6.16 -18.69 -2.81
N SER A 79 -6.63 -19.92 -2.58
CA SER A 79 -7.95 -20.18 -2.01
C SER A 79 -7.95 -19.95 -0.50
N TRP A 80 -6.85 -20.24 0.20
CA TRP A 80 -6.68 -19.89 1.60
C TRP A 80 -6.59 -18.38 1.81
N SER A 81 -5.78 -17.67 1.02
CA SER A 81 -5.69 -16.20 1.06
C SER A 81 -7.05 -15.55 0.83
N ALA A 82 -7.79 -15.99 -0.21
CA ALA A 82 -9.13 -15.48 -0.49
C ALA A 82 -10.11 -15.79 0.65
N LEU A 83 -10.04 -16.98 1.25
CA LEU A 83 -10.90 -17.35 2.37
C LEU A 83 -10.62 -16.47 3.60
N LEU A 84 -9.34 -16.23 3.89
CA LEU A 84 -8.90 -15.36 4.97
C LEU A 84 -9.37 -13.91 4.74
N GLU A 85 -9.19 -13.39 3.52
CA GLU A 85 -9.67 -12.05 3.15
C GLU A 85 -11.18 -11.91 3.35
N TRP A 86 -11.98 -12.87 2.84
CA TRP A 86 -13.43 -12.86 3.04
C TRP A 86 -13.83 -12.95 4.52
N THR A 87 -13.18 -13.80 5.32
CA THR A 87 -13.45 -13.84 6.78
C THR A 87 -13.14 -12.50 7.44
N TYR A 88 -12.03 -11.87 7.07
CA TYR A 88 -11.62 -10.59 7.64
C TYR A 88 -12.59 -9.47 7.26
N ILE A 89 -12.97 -9.37 5.98
CA ILE A 89 -13.97 -8.39 5.51
C ILE A 89 -15.28 -8.54 6.28
N LEU A 90 -15.77 -9.76 6.47
CA LEU A 90 -17.01 -10.01 7.22
C LEU A 90 -16.87 -9.76 8.74
N SER A 91 -15.67 -9.90 9.30
CA SER A 91 -15.39 -9.54 10.69
C SER A 91 -15.32 -8.04 10.92
N SER A 92 -15.20 -7.24 9.85
CA SER A 92 -15.10 -5.80 9.94
C SER A 92 -16.39 -5.16 10.49
N LYS A 93 -16.25 -3.98 11.10
CA LYS A 93 -17.38 -3.26 11.70
C LYS A 93 -18.52 -2.94 10.71
N PRO A 94 -18.25 -2.46 9.48
CA PRO A 94 -19.33 -2.19 8.53
C PRO A 94 -20.16 -3.44 8.23
N ALA A 95 -19.51 -4.54 7.84
CA ALA A 95 -20.20 -5.79 7.50
C ALA A 95 -20.95 -6.39 8.70
N SER A 96 -20.31 -6.47 9.86
CA SER A 96 -20.96 -6.99 11.08
C SER A 96 -22.16 -6.15 11.52
N THR A 97 -22.13 -4.83 11.31
CA THR A 97 -23.26 -3.93 11.62
C THR A 97 -24.42 -4.16 10.66
N GLU A 98 -24.16 -4.30 9.36
CA GLU A 98 -25.18 -4.59 8.36
C GLU A 98 -25.89 -5.92 8.65
N TRP A 99 -25.14 -6.99 8.91
CA TRP A 99 -25.74 -8.29 9.24
C TRP A 99 -26.52 -8.28 10.55
N LYS A 100 -26.08 -7.48 11.54
CA LYS A 100 -26.82 -7.28 12.78
C LYS A 100 -28.16 -6.59 12.54
N ILE A 101 -28.22 -5.61 11.62
CA ILE A 101 -29.47 -4.94 11.23
C ILE A 101 -30.40 -5.91 10.49
N MET A 102 -29.85 -6.77 9.64
CA MET A 102 -30.62 -7.79 8.92
C MET A 102 -31.08 -8.95 9.82
N GLY A 103 -30.56 -9.06 11.05
CA GLY A 103 -30.92 -10.11 12.00
C GLY A 103 -30.30 -11.48 11.67
N ASP A 104 -29.34 -11.56 10.76
CA ASP A 104 -28.66 -12.82 10.40
C ASP A 104 -27.36 -12.97 11.21
N SER A 105 -27.48 -13.53 12.41
CA SER A 105 -26.35 -13.76 13.31
C SER A 105 -25.31 -14.74 12.77
N ASN A 106 -25.67 -15.57 11.78
CA ASN A 106 -24.81 -16.64 11.28
C ASN A 106 -23.82 -16.17 10.22
N ARG A 107 -23.99 -14.93 9.73
CA ARG A 107 -23.04 -14.23 8.86
C ARG A 107 -22.12 -13.27 9.63
N ILE A 108 -22.38 -13.07 10.93
CA ILE A 108 -21.54 -12.24 11.79
C ILE A 108 -20.31 -13.06 12.18
N ILE A 109 -19.17 -12.66 11.61
CA ILE A 109 -17.87 -13.26 11.88
C ILE A 109 -17.16 -12.51 13.00
N ARG A 110 -16.55 -13.24 13.93
CA ARG A 110 -15.73 -12.66 15.00
C ARG A 110 -14.26 -12.62 14.60
N ALA A 111 -13.50 -11.70 15.17
CA ALA A 111 -12.05 -11.66 14.99
C ALA A 111 -11.38 -12.99 15.39
N ASP A 112 -11.88 -13.63 16.44
CA ASP A 112 -11.42 -14.95 16.91
C ASP A 112 -11.55 -16.03 15.82
N GLU A 113 -12.59 -15.97 14.98
CA GLU A 113 -12.79 -16.93 13.89
C GLU A 113 -11.76 -16.72 12.77
N VAL A 114 -11.36 -15.48 12.50
CA VAL A 114 -10.26 -15.15 11.57
C VAL A 114 -8.93 -15.70 12.09
N LEU A 115 -8.66 -15.55 13.39
CA LEU A 115 -7.46 -16.10 14.03
C LEU A 115 -7.46 -17.64 14.00
N SER A 116 -8.60 -18.28 14.24
CA SER A 116 -8.71 -19.75 14.13
C SER A 116 -8.44 -20.25 12.71
N LEU A 117 -8.82 -19.46 11.70
CA LEU A 117 -8.59 -19.77 10.30
C LEU A 117 -7.09 -19.62 9.97
N TRP A 118 -6.47 -18.55 10.45
CA TRP A 118 -5.04 -18.33 10.34
C TRP A 118 -4.22 -19.49 10.92
N GLU A 119 -4.55 -19.91 12.13
CA GLU A 119 -3.89 -21.03 12.80
C GLU A 119 -4.06 -22.34 12.01
N THR A 120 -5.23 -22.57 11.42
CA THR A 120 -5.47 -23.74 10.56
C THR A 120 -4.68 -23.68 9.24
N MET A 121 -4.53 -22.49 8.67
CA MET A 121 -3.77 -22.27 7.44
C MET A 121 -2.26 -22.47 7.67
N LYS A 122 -1.75 -22.05 8.82
CA LYS A 122 -0.33 -22.18 9.21
C LYS A 122 0.00 -23.55 9.79
N GLY A 123 -0.96 -24.21 10.44
CA GLY A 123 -0.78 -25.52 11.04
C GLY A 123 -0.61 -26.63 10.02
N GLU A 124 -0.07 -27.76 10.48
CA GLU A 124 -0.13 -29.01 9.73
C GLU A 124 -1.60 -29.40 9.50
N PRO A 125 -1.98 -29.86 8.30
CA PRO A 125 -1.14 -30.35 7.20
C PRO A 125 -0.86 -29.34 6.06
N PHE A 126 -1.30 -28.08 6.17
CA PHE A 126 -1.36 -27.18 5.00
C PHE A 126 -0.12 -26.31 4.80
N LEU A 127 0.53 -25.84 5.88
CA LEU A 127 1.79 -25.08 5.86
C LEU A 127 1.86 -24.03 4.75
N VAL A 128 0.82 -23.18 4.62
CA VAL A 128 0.69 -22.24 3.50
C VAL A 128 1.72 -21.11 3.63
N ASN A 129 2.38 -20.75 2.52
CA ASN A 129 3.27 -19.59 2.47
C ASN A 129 2.49 -18.29 2.71
N ILE A 130 2.88 -17.56 3.75
CA ILE A 130 2.22 -16.34 4.22
C ILE A 130 2.88 -15.14 3.56
N GLY A 131 2.10 -14.30 2.89
CA GLY A 131 2.55 -13.01 2.38
C GLY A 131 2.28 -11.85 3.34
N LEU A 132 2.73 -10.66 2.96
CA LEU A 132 2.51 -9.42 3.71
C LEU A 132 1.02 -9.08 3.88
N HIS A 133 0.19 -9.47 2.91
CA HIS A 133 -1.25 -9.19 2.97
C HIS A 133 -1.93 -10.05 4.03
N GLU A 134 -1.55 -11.32 4.09
CA GLU A 134 -2.00 -12.26 5.11
C GLU A 134 -1.55 -11.78 6.50
N THR A 135 -0.28 -11.37 6.69
CA THR A 135 0.19 -10.85 7.99
C THR A 135 -0.54 -9.57 8.40
N ASP A 136 -0.85 -8.67 7.46
CA ASP A 136 -1.68 -7.49 7.69
C ASP A 136 -3.06 -7.84 8.26
N ILE A 137 -3.73 -8.84 7.68
CA ILE A 137 -5.02 -9.34 8.17
C ILE A 137 -4.87 -9.92 9.59
N TYR A 138 -3.84 -10.73 9.83
CA TYR A 138 -3.59 -11.35 11.12
C TYR A 138 -3.40 -10.33 12.24
N ILE A 139 -2.50 -9.36 12.05
CA ILE A 139 -2.20 -8.31 13.05
C ILE A 139 -3.45 -7.47 13.32
N LYS A 140 -4.17 -7.04 12.27
CA LYS A 140 -5.41 -6.28 12.43
C LYS A 140 -6.47 -7.08 13.20
N SER A 141 -6.54 -8.40 12.96
CA SER A 141 -7.44 -9.31 13.66
C SER A 141 -7.07 -9.43 15.14
N LEU A 142 -5.80 -9.63 15.50
CA LEU A 142 -5.32 -9.63 16.88
C LEU A 142 -5.68 -8.34 17.63
N ILE A 143 -5.43 -7.18 17.01
CA ILE A 143 -5.76 -5.86 17.59
C ILE A 143 -7.27 -5.72 17.78
N SER A 144 -8.07 -6.27 16.86
CA SER A 144 -9.54 -6.22 16.96
C SER A 144 -10.12 -7.15 18.02
N ALA A 145 -9.50 -8.32 18.22
CA ALA A 145 -9.82 -9.29 19.28
C ALA A 145 -9.36 -8.81 20.67
N GLY A 146 -8.43 -7.85 20.73
CA GLY A 146 -7.89 -7.31 21.98
C GLY A 146 -6.67 -8.07 22.53
N ARG A 147 -6.08 -8.97 21.74
CA ARG A 147 -4.82 -9.68 22.04
C ARG A 147 -3.63 -8.76 21.71
N LEU A 148 -3.46 -7.71 22.52
CA LEU A 148 -2.55 -6.59 22.23
C LEU A 148 -1.07 -6.97 22.32
N ASP A 149 -0.72 -7.87 23.24
CA ASP A 149 0.66 -8.31 23.46
C ASP A 149 1.15 -9.18 22.29
N GLU A 150 0.32 -10.12 21.85
CA GLU A 150 0.60 -10.92 20.65
C GLU A 150 0.64 -10.06 19.38
N ALA A 151 -0.22 -9.04 19.30
CA ALA A 151 -0.16 -8.09 18.20
C ALA A 151 1.17 -7.32 18.19
N TRP A 152 1.68 -6.93 19.37
CA TRP A 152 2.98 -6.26 19.48
C TRP A 152 4.10 -7.15 18.97
N GLU A 153 4.18 -8.40 19.42
CA GLU A 153 5.21 -9.33 18.95
C GLU A 153 5.11 -9.64 17.44
N ALA A 154 3.89 -9.81 16.93
CA ALA A 154 3.68 -9.97 15.49
C ALA A 154 4.06 -8.71 14.70
N MET A 155 3.83 -7.51 15.24
CA MET A 155 4.26 -6.25 14.62
C MET A 155 5.79 -6.13 14.59
N LYS A 156 6.51 -6.56 15.65
CA LYS A 156 7.98 -6.62 15.65
C LYS A 156 8.50 -7.52 14.53
N GLN A 157 7.89 -8.69 14.33
CA GLN A 157 8.24 -9.58 13.22
C GLN A 157 8.00 -8.91 11.86
N GLY A 158 6.85 -8.25 11.67
CA GLY A 158 6.57 -7.49 10.44
C GLY A 158 7.54 -6.32 10.21
N CYS A 159 8.07 -5.72 11.28
CA CYS A 159 9.12 -4.71 11.18
C CYS A 159 10.47 -5.29 10.74
N ALA A 160 10.83 -6.49 11.21
CA ALA A 160 12.04 -7.18 10.74
C ALA A 160 11.91 -7.57 9.26
N GLU A 161 10.74 -8.04 8.82
CA GLU A 161 10.46 -8.31 7.39
C GLU A 161 10.54 -7.03 6.53
N TYR A 162 10.12 -5.90 7.08
CA TYR A 162 10.27 -4.60 6.41
C TYR A 162 11.74 -4.20 6.26
N ASP A 163 12.57 -4.43 7.28
CA ASP A 163 13.99 -4.09 7.23
C ASP A 163 14.73 -4.95 6.21
N SER A 164 14.47 -6.26 6.15
CA SER A 164 15.00 -7.12 5.08
C SER A 164 14.51 -6.68 3.69
N LEU A 165 13.28 -6.18 3.59
CA LEU A 165 12.74 -5.70 2.32
C LEU A 165 13.39 -4.37 1.91
N CYS A 166 13.76 -3.51 2.86
CA CYS A 166 14.55 -2.32 2.58
C CYS A 166 15.89 -2.72 1.96
N GLU A 167 16.62 -3.67 2.54
CA GLU A 167 17.89 -4.18 2.00
C GLU A 167 17.73 -4.69 0.55
N GLU A 168 16.69 -5.47 0.26
CA GLU A 168 16.39 -5.91 -1.11
C GLU A 168 16.11 -4.75 -2.09
N VAL A 169 15.47 -3.67 -1.61
CA VAL A 169 15.23 -2.46 -2.41
C VAL A 169 16.53 -1.73 -2.69
N GLU A 170 17.45 -1.66 -1.71
CA GLU A 170 18.77 -1.06 -1.89
C GLU A 170 19.57 -1.83 -2.94
N GLU A 171 19.63 -3.16 -2.83
CA GLU A 171 20.30 -4.02 -3.81
C GLU A 171 19.74 -3.82 -5.22
N ALA A 172 18.41 -3.84 -5.36
CA ALA A 172 17.76 -3.62 -6.65
C ALA A 172 17.94 -2.19 -7.17
N LEU A 173 18.08 -1.19 -6.29
CA LEU A 173 18.41 0.17 -6.69
C LEU A 173 19.81 0.20 -7.29
N PHE A 174 20.81 -0.41 -6.63
CA PHE A 174 22.18 -0.50 -7.16
C PHE A 174 22.24 -1.21 -8.51
N GLU A 175 21.54 -2.33 -8.68
CA GLU A 175 21.40 -3.00 -9.98
C GLU A 175 20.82 -2.07 -11.07
N SER A 176 19.89 -1.20 -10.70
CA SER A 176 19.26 -0.26 -11.64
C SER A 176 20.11 0.97 -11.98
N LEU A 177 21.16 1.25 -11.19
CA LEU A 177 22.05 2.41 -11.38
C LEU A 177 23.25 2.10 -12.27
N TYR A 178 23.44 0.83 -12.70
CA TYR A 178 24.49 0.50 -13.66
C TYR A 178 24.31 1.27 -14.99
N PRO A 179 25.39 1.60 -15.71
CA PRO A 179 25.32 2.42 -16.93
C PRO A 179 24.45 1.83 -18.06
N SER A 180 24.26 0.52 -18.07
CA SER A 180 23.40 -0.22 -19.01
C SER A 180 22.48 -1.20 -18.26
N PRO A 181 21.52 -0.72 -17.45
CA PRO A 181 20.73 -1.60 -16.61
C PRO A 181 19.71 -2.34 -17.50
N PRO A 182 19.56 -3.67 -17.35
CA PRO A 182 18.56 -4.40 -18.10
C PRO A 182 17.15 -3.92 -17.68
N PRO A 183 16.15 -3.87 -18.57
CA PRO A 183 14.82 -3.37 -18.25
C PRO A 183 14.15 -4.16 -17.11
N THR A 184 14.55 -5.41 -16.90
CA THR A 184 14.13 -6.27 -15.79
C THR A 184 14.57 -5.75 -14.42
N SER A 185 15.76 -5.14 -14.31
CA SER A 185 16.28 -4.56 -13.05
C SER A 185 15.46 -3.34 -12.61
N ILE A 186 15.14 -2.45 -13.57
CA ILE A 186 14.28 -1.27 -13.32
C ILE A 186 12.89 -1.72 -12.87
N ALA A 187 12.31 -2.70 -13.55
CA ALA A 187 11.00 -3.25 -13.18
C ALA A 187 11.02 -3.94 -11.81
N ARG A 188 12.10 -4.68 -11.49
CA ARG A 188 12.31 -5.30 -10.17
C ARG A 188 12.36 -4.25 -9.07
N HIS A 189 13.21 -3.23 -9.21
CA HIS A 189 13.32 -2.15 -8.24
C HIS A 189 11.97 -1.44 -8.03
N GLN A 190 11.23 -1.11 -9.09
CA GLN A 190 9.91 -0.47 -8.96
C GLN A 190 8.89 -1.34 -8.21
N ARG A 191 8.91 -2.66 -8.43
CA ARG A 191 8.03 -3.61 -7.72
C ARG A 191 8.38 -3.69 -6.24
N LEU A 192 9.68 -3.81 -5.92
CA LEU A 192 10.15 -3.86 -4.53
C LEU A 192 9.86 -2.57 -3.80
N LYS A 193 10.12 -1.41 -4.42
CA LYS A 193 9.77 -0.10 -3.87
C LYS A 193 8.28 0.05 -3.61
N THR A 194 7.43 -0.43 -4.51
CA THR A 194 5.97 -0.45 -4.28
C THR A 194 5.62 -1.32 -3.07
N ARG A 195 6.23 -2.49 -2.94
CA ARG A 195 6.05 -3.40 -1.80
C ARG A 195 6.53 -2.77 -0.49
N GLN A 196 7.65 -2.05 -0.51
CA GLN A 196 8.18 -1.27 0.61
C GLN A 196 7.17 -0.24 1.11
N HIS A 197 6.63 0.55 0.20
CA HIS A 197 5.62 1.53 0.57
C HIS A 197 4.35 0.86 1.12
N MET A 198 3.90 -0.25 0.52
CA MET A 198 2.75 -1.00 1.04
C MET A 198 3.00 -1.52 2.47
N ALA A 199 4.17 -2.10 2.73
CA ALA A 199 4.57 -2.58 4.05
C ALA A 199 4.64 -1.44 5.08
N TRP A 200 5.26 -0.31 4.71
CA TRP A 200 5.31 0.88 5.55
C TRP A 200 3.92 1.36 5.98
N TYR A 201 3.00 1.51 5.01
CA TYR A 201 1.64 1.96 5.31
C TYR A 201 0.85 0.93 6.12
N ALA A 202 1.10 -0.37 5.92
CA ALA A 202 0.49 -1.42 6.73
C ALA A 202 0.95 -1.30 8.19
N ILE A 203 2.26 -1.22 8.44
CA ILE A 203 2.84 -1.06 9.78
C ILE A 203 2.35 0.22 10.46
N GLN A 204 2.36 1.34 9.74
CA GLN A 204 1.82 2.60 10.25
C GLN A 204 0.32 2.46 10.63
N GLY A 205 -0.45 1.76 9.80
CA GLY A 205 -1.85 1.44 10.07
C GLY A 205 -2.03 0.59 11.33
N TRP A 206 -1.19 -0.44 11.52
CA TRP A 206 -1.18 -1.27 12.72
C TRP A 206 -0.88 -0.45 13.96
N CYS A 207 0.14 0.40 13.92
CA CYS A 207 0.53 1.27 15.03
C CYS A 207 -0.61 2.21 15.45
N GLN A 208 -1.28 2.85 14.49
CA GLN A 208 -2.41 3.72 14.78
C GLN A 208 -3.60 2.93 15.36
N GLN A 209 -3.88 1.75 14.84
CA GLN A 209 -5.00 0.93 15.32
C GLN A 209 -4.72 0.39 16.72
N TRP A 210 -3.49 -0.06 16.98
CA TRP A 210 -3.02 -0.51 18.28
C TRP A 210 -3.14 0.63 19.30
N LEU A 211 -2.56 1.81 19.03
CA LEU A 211 -2.66 2.97 19.92
C LEU A 211 -4.10 3.38 20.20
N ARG A 212 -4.98 3.38 19.19
CA ARG A 212 -6.40 3.71 19.38
C ARG A 212 -7.15 2.69 20.25
N ARG A 213 -6.76 1.42 20.22
CA ARG A 213 -7.38 0.35 21.03
C ARG A 213 -6.80 0.32 22.43
N THR A 214 -5.48 0.39 22.56
CA THR A 214 -4.78 0.36 23.85
C THR A 214 -5.10 1.59 24.67
N SER A 215 -5.11 2.78 24.08
CA SER A 215 -5.53 4.01 24.76
C SER A 215 -6.97 3.97 25.26
N LYS A 216 -7.87 3.20 24.63
CA LYS A 216 -9.24 3.00 25.14
C LYS A 216 -9.30 1.98 26.26
N SER A 217 -8.55 0.88 26.13
CA SER A 217 -8.50 -0.20 27.12
C SER A 217 -7.82 0.24 28.42
N LEU A 218 -6.68 0.93 28.30
CA LEU A 218 -5.83 1.36 29.41
C LEU A 218 -6.34 2.62 30.12
N ARG A 219 -7.38 3.30 29.60
CA ARG A 219 -8.05 4.42 30.29
C ARG A 219 -8.50 4.08 31.71
N HIS A 220 -8.83 2.82 31.96
CA HIS A 220 -9.28 2.35 33.26
C HIS A 220 -8.12 1.84 34.15
N ARG A 221 -6.89 1.77 33.62
CA ARG A 221 -5.71 1.23 34.30
C ARG A 221 -4.62 2.30 34.40
N ALA A 222 -4.70 3.13 35.44
CA ALA A 222 -3.84 4.30 35.62
C ALA A 222 -2.35 3.96 35.69
N ASP A 223 -2.00 2.82 36.27
CA ASP A 223 -0.59 2.47 36.54
C ASP A 223 0.12 1.92 35.30
N LEU A 224 -0.63 1.26 34.40
CA LEU A 224 -0.07 0.58 33.22
C LEU A 224 -0.02 1.48 31.99
N SER A 225 -0.98 2.41 31.84
CA SER A 225 -1.01 3.34 30.72
C SER A 225 0.30 4.12 30.50
N PRO A 226 0.96 4.68 31.53
CA PRO A 226 2.19 5.47 31.35
C PRO A 226 3.43 4.61 31.11
N GLN A 227 3.38 3.29 31.33
CA GLN A 227 4.53 2.41 31.11
C GLN A 227 4.47 1.78 29.70
N ILE A 228 3.32 1.21 29.35
CA ILE A 228 3.15 0.40 28.14
C ILE A 228 3.16 1.27 26.88
N ILE A 229 2.43 2.40 26.88
CA ILE A 229 2.27 3.23 25.68
C ILE A 229 3.59 3.90 25.26
N PRO A 230 4.37 4.52 26.17
CA PRO A 230 5.66 5.09 25.79
C PRO A 230 6.67 4.04 25.32
N HIS A 231 6.68 2.85 25.91
CA HIS A 231 7.56 1.76 25.46
C HIS A 231 7.21 1.35 24.02
N PHE A 232 5.92 1.18 23.72
CA PHE A 232 5.46 0.93 22.35
C PHE A 232 5.83 2.07 21.38
N VAL A 233 5.69 3.34 21.81
CA VAL A 233 6.10 4.48 20.99
C VAL A 233 7.61 4.49 20.73
N GLY A 234 8.42 4.06 21.70
CA GLY A 234 9.86 3.88 21.55
C GLY A 234 10.20 2.85 20.46
N ASP A 235 9.58 1.66 20.54
CA ASP A 235 9.81 0.56 19.59
C ASP A 235 9.42 0.92 18.14
N PHE A 236 8.31 1.64 17.96
CA PHE A 236 7.72 1.92 16.64
C PHE A 236 7.82 3.38 16.20
N ASN A 237 8.70 4.18 16.82
CA ASN A 237 8.81 5.62 16.56
C ASN A 237 8.94 5.95 15.06
N ARG A 238 9.72 5.15 14.33
CA ARG A 238 9.95 5.35 12.88
C ARG A 238 8.66 5.31 12.05
N PHE A 239 7.68 4.49 12.42
CA PHE A 239 6.45 4.30 11.63
C PHE A 239 5.28 5.18 12.09
N LEU A 240 5.41 5.83 13.25
CA LEU A 240 4.33 6.62 13.81
C LEU A 240 4.19 7.95 13.07
N PRO A 241 2.95 8.43 12.83
CA PRO A 241 2.75 9.72 12.21
C PRO A 241 3.26 10.84 13.14
N ASP A 242 3.97 11.81 12.58
CA ASP A 242 4.31 13.05 13.29
C ASP A 242 3.22 14.10 13.06
N PRO A 243 2.57 14.64 14.10
CA PRO A 243 2.77 14.38 15.53
C PRO A 243 2.04 13.14 16.04
N ILE A 244 2.72 12.41 16.93
CA ILE A 244 2.20 11.21 17.60
C ILE A 244 1.21 11.66 18.66
N THR A 245 -0.01 11.13 18.61
CA THR A 245 -1.08 11.47 19.56
C THR A 245 -1.65 10.21 20.20
N TYR A 246 -1.70 10.19 21.54
CA TYR A 246 -2.33 9.12 22.31
C TYR A 246 -2.99 9.67 23.57
N THR A 247 -3.99 8.96 24.09
CA THR A 247 -4.71 9.37 25.31
C THR A 247 -4.30 8.51 26.48
N THR A 248 -3.94 9.16 27.59
CA THR A 248 -3.71 8.56 28.90
C THR A 248 -4.83 8.97 29.86
N ASN A 249 -4.80 8.48 31.10
CA ASN A 249 -5.77 8.87 32.12
C ASN A 249 -5.71 10.37 32.46
N GLY A 250 -4.53 10.98 32.32
CA GLY A 250 -4.31 12.41 32.58
C GLY A 250 -4.66 13.33 31.40
N GLY A 251 -5.02 12.80 30.23
CA GLY A 251 -5.37 13.61 29.07
C GLY A 251 -4.79 13.09 27.75
N THR A 252 -4.68 13.98 26.76
CA THR A 252 -4.09 13.65 25.46
C THR A 252 -2.63 14.08 25.42
N VAL A 253 -1.72 13.14 25.20
CA VAL A 253 -0.30 13.42 25.00
C VAL A 253 -0.05 13.57 23.50
N ARG A 254 0.66 14.63 23.11
CA ARG A 254 1.07 14.89 21.73
C ARG A 254 2.59 15.06 21.71
N ILE A 255 3.28 14.10 21.10
CA ILE A 255 4.72 14.14 20.88
C ILE A 255 4.92 14.64 19.44
N ALA A 256 5.57 15.78 19.29
CA ALA A 256 5.85 16.38 18.00
C ALA A 256 7.38 16.38 17.81
N ASN A 257 7.87 15.73 16.74
CA ASN A 257 9.28 15.80 16.42
C ASN A 257 9.58 17.21 15.89
N THR A 258 10.45 17.95 16.59
CA THR A 258 10.78 19.35 16.25
C THR A 258 11.45 19.48 14.87
N GLU A 259 12.15 18.43 14.43
CA GLU A 259 12.85 18.40 13.14
C GLU A 259 11.91 18.29 11.94
N THR A 260 10.89 17.42 12.02
CA THR A 260 9.86 17.24 10.98
C THR A 260 8.73 18.26 11.07
N ASN A 261 8.46 18.84 12.25
CA ASN A 261 7.51 19.93 12.45
C ASN A 261 8.07 21.33 12.14
N GLN A 262 9.19 21.44 11.39
CA GLN A 262 9.40 22.65 10.60
C GLN A 262 8.19 22.77 9.67
N LYS A 263 7.17 23.52 10.13
CA LYS A 263 5.92 23.72 9.43
C LYS A 263 6.29 24.10 8.01
N ALA A 264 6.13 23.15 7.08
CA ALA A 264 6.13 23.47 5.67
C ALA A 264 4.95 24.42 5.51
N LYS A 265 5.25 25.72 5.52
CA LYS A 265 4.28 26.75 5.22
C LYS A 265 3.99 26.53 3.76
N TRP A 266 2.85 25.89 3.49
CA TRP A 266 2.39 25.68 2.13
C TRP A 266 2.08 27.05 1.53
N VAL A 267 3.09 27.65 0.90
CA VAL A 267 2.91 28.83 0.07
C VAL A 267 2.36 28.31 -1.24
N LYS A 268 1.18 28.82 -1.64
CA LYS A 268 0.64 28.58 -2.97
C LYS A 268 1.62 29.19 -3.99
N CYS A 269 2.51 28.36 -4.51
CA CYS A 269 3.40 28.73 -5.60
C CYS A 269 2.73 28.32 -6.91
N ILE A 270 2.32 29.30 -7.71
CA ILE A 270 1.85 29.05 -9.07
C ILE A 270 3.12 28.87 -9.91
N VAL A 271 3.55 27.62 -10.08
CA VAL A 271 4.67 27.29 -10.97
C VAL A 271 4.10 27.13 -12.38
N PRO A 272 4.47 27.98 -13.34
CA PRO A 272 4.13 27.75 -14.74
C PRO A 272 4.85 26.49 -15.21
N SER A 273 4.11 25.44 -15.54
CA SER A 273 4.69 24.25 -16.16
C SER A 273 5.18 24.57 -17.58
N ALA A 274 6.35 24.07 -17.98
CA ALA A 274 6.58 23.81 -19.40
C ALA A 274 5.76 22.56 -19.77
N PRO A 275 4.82 22.64 -20.74
CA PRO A 275 4.99 23.22 -22.06
C PRO A 275 3.95 24.32 -22.33
N THR A 276 4.23 25.54 -21.89
CA THR A 276 3.44 26.73 -22.26
C THR A 276 4.26 27.74 -23.07
N GLN A 277 5.50 27.39 -23.48
CA GLN A 277 6.28 28.22 -24.41
C GLN A 277 5.75 28.18 -25.86
N ARG A 278 4.94 27.18 -26.25
CA ARG A 278 4.32 27.15 -27.60
C ARG A 278 3.02 27.95 -27.71
N LEU A 279 2.47 28.45 -26.60
CA LEU A 279 1.23 29.23 -26.59
C LEU A 279 1.37 30.59 -25.91
N ALA A 280 2.59 31.00 -25.54
CA ALA A 280 2.83 32.38 -25.21
C ALA A 280 2.56 33.20 -26.48
N PRO A 281 1.56 34.10 -26.50
CA PRO A 281 1.38 34.99 -27.64
C PRO A 281 2.68 35.76 -27.83
N ASP A 282 3.21 35.70 -29.05
CA ASP A 282 4.45 36.34 -29.44
C ASP A 282 4.47 37.80 -28.93
N PRO A 283 5.46 38.20 -28.12
CA PRO A 283 5.54 39.56 -27.61
C PRO A 283 5.72 40.61 -28.72
N SER A 284 6.08 40.18 -29.94
CA SER A 284 6.12 41.02 -31.13
C SER A 284 4.73 41.24 -31.77
N ARG A 285 3.68 40.53 -31.32
CA ARG A 285 2.34 40.68 -31.87
C ARG A 285 1.76 42.03 -31.42
N PRO A 286 1.37 42.93 -32.34
CA PRO A 286 0.86 44.24 -31.97
C PRO A 286 -0.41 44.09 -31.14
N LYS A 287 -0.38 44.63 -29.92
CA LYS A 287 -1.57 44.75 -29.09
C LYS A 287 -2.48 45.78 -29.76
N TYR A 288 -3.64 45.36 -30.26
CA TYR A 288 -4.69 46.31 -30.65
C TYR A 288 -5.09 47.09 -29.39
N ALA A 289 -4.63 48.33 -29.28
CA ALA A 289 -5.14 49.27 -28.30
C ALA A 289 -6.58 49.58 -28.68
N LYS A 290 -7.53 49.28 -27.80
CA LYS A 290 -8.88 49.83 -27.92
C LYS A 290 -8.75 51.35 -27.85
N PRO A 291 -9.27 52.12 -28.81
CA PRO A 291 -9.33 53.57 -28.67
C PRO A 291 -10.22 53.90 -27.45
N ALA A 292 -9.74 54.81 -26.62
CA ALA A 292 -10.45 55.25 -25.43
C ALA A 292 -11.74 55.97 -25.85
N GLY A 293 -12.90 55.36 -25.61
CA GLY A 293 -14.19 56.02 -25.82
C GLY A 293 -15.39 55.14 -26.23
N ALA A 294 -15.25 53.84 -26.44
CA ALA A 294 -16.40 52.99 -26.80
C ALA A 294 -17.16 52.51 -25.54
N SER A 295 -18.41 52.94 -25.44
CA SER A 295 -19.40 52.54 -24.43
C SER A 295 -20.13 51.25 -24.88
N ASP A 296 -20.22 50.29 -23.95
CA ASP A 296 -21.08 49.09 -23.94
C ASP A 296 -21.00 48.06 -25.10
N PRO A 297 -21.41 46.79 -24.84
CA PRO A 297 -20.81 45.63 -25.49
C PRO A 297 -21.54 45.29 -26.80
N GLU A 298 -20.88 45.50 -27.93
CA GLU A 298 -21.34 44.92 -29.19
C GLU A 298 -21.18 43.38 -29.17
N GLU A 299 -22.24 42.73 -29.62
CA GLU A 299 -22.42 41.29 -29.75
C GLU A 299 -21.24 40.62 -30.43
N LEU A 300 -20.78 39.50 -29.86
CA LEU A 300 -19.78 38.63 -30.46
C LEU A 300 -20.34 38.05 -31.76
N ILE A 301 -19.93 38.60 -32.90
CA ILE A 301 -20.19 38.01 -34.21
C ILE A 301 -19.44 36.68 -34.28
N PRO A 302 -20.11 35.53 -34.47
CA PRO A 302 -19.44 34.24 -34.58
C PRO A 302 -18.63 34.19 -35.88
N VAL A 303 -17.37 33.73 -35.77
CA VAL A 303 -16.52 33.47 -36.93
C VAL A 303 -17.05 32.23 -37.64
N LEU A 304 -17.69 32.43 -38.79
CA LEU A 304 -18.12 31.37 -39.68
C LEU A 304 -16.97 30.99 -40.62
N THR A 305 -16.87 29.71 -40.95
CA THR A 305 -16.06 29.25 -42.09
C THR A 305 -16.66 29.75 -43.40
N GLN A 306 -15.89 29.80 -44.50
CA GLN A 306 -16.38 30.28 -45.81
C GLN A 306 -17.58 29.50 -46.39
N LEU A 307 -17.95 28.35 -45.79
CA LEU A 307 -19.13 27.55 -46.12
C LEU A 307 -20.32 27.75 -45.15
N GLY A 308 -20.23 28.68 -44.19
CA GLY A 308 -21.36 29.08 -43.33
C GLY A 308 -21.54 28.28 -42.03
N ASP A 309 -20.69 27.28 -41.76
CA ASP A 309 -20.79 26.50 -40.51
C ASP A 309 -20.02 27.16 -39.35
N PRO A 310 -20.55 27.11 -38.10
CA PRO A 310 -19.87 27.62 -36.92
C PRO A 310 -18.68 26.73 -36.54
N VAL A 311 -17.50 27.34 -36.40
CA VAL A 311 -16.22 26.62 -36.25
C VAL A 311 -16.06 25.96 -34.86
N TYR A 312 -16.90 26.28 -33.86
CA TYR A 312 -16.93 25.55 -32.59
C TYR A 312 -18.35 25.49 -31.99
N GLU A 313 -18.90 24.27 -31.87
CA GLU A 313 -19.99 23.98 -30.94
C GLU A 313 -19.48 24.15 -29.51
N SER A 314 -19.96 25.18 -28.82
CA SER A 314 -19.76 25.33 -27.38
C SER A 314 -20.68 24.35 -26.64
N MET A 315 -20.29 23.07 -26.59
CA MET A 315 -20.83 22.18 -25.57
C MET A 315 -20.11 22.43 -24.24
N PRO A 316 -20.81 22.82 -23.16
CA PRO A 316 -20.22 22.81 -21.83
C PRO A 316 -20.07 21.35 -21.38
N ILE A 317 -18.88 20.78 -21.59
CA ILE A 317 -18.51 19.49 -20.99
C ILE A 317 -18.35 19.72 -19.48
N THR A 318 -19.45 19.59 -18.74
CA THR A 318 -19.43 19.45 -17.28
C THR A 318 -18.97 18.04 -16.91
N ILE A 319 -17.66 17.80 -16.90
CA ILE A 319 -17.05 16.72 -16.10
C ILE A 319 -15.83 17.28 -15.37
N ARG A 320 -15.96 17.40 -14.04
CA ARG A 320 -14.89 17.73 -13.09
C ARG A 320 -13.75 16.71 -13.18
N ASN A 321 -12.78 16.99 -14.03
CA ASN A 321 -11.51 16.24 -14.11
C ASN A 321 -10.44 16.76 -13.11
N SER A 322 -10.68 17.89 -12.46
CA SER A 322 -9.75 18.52 -11.50
C SER A 322 -9.60 17.75 -10.17
N MET A 323 -10.57 16.92 -9.77
CA MET A 323 -10.48 16.14 -8.52
C MET A 323 -9.70 14.83 -8.65
N LYS A 324 -9.71 14.15 -9.82
CA LYS A 324 -9.04 12.84 -9.96
C LYS A 324 -7.53 12.95 -10.25
N ARG A 325 -7.07 14.00 -10.92
CA ARG A 325 -5.64 14.17 -11.25
C ARG A 325 -4.82 14.77 -10.12
N MET A 326 -5.41 15.67 -9.32
CA MET A 326 -4.67 16.35 -8.25
C MET A 326 -4.34 15.46 -7.06
N VAL A 327 -5.09 14.39 -6.78
CA VAL A 327 -4.76 13.50 -5.66
C VAL A 327 -3.58 12.56 -6.01
N ARG A 328 -3.37 12.22 -7.30
CA ARG A 328 -2.25 11.37 -7.72
C ARG A 328 -0.90 12.11 -7.86
N GLN A 329 -0.90 13.41 -8.13
CA GLN A 329 0.33 14.21 -8.21
C GLN A 329 0.82 14.77 -6.86
N ARG A 330 -0.03 14.80 -5.83
CA ARG A 330 0.23 15.51 -4.56
C ARG A 330 1.17 14.81 -3.56
N ARG A 331 1.71 13.62 -3.88
CA ARG A 331 2.78 12.98 -3.11
C ARG A 331 4.06 12.75 -3.91
N GLN A 332 4.05 12.82 -5.24
CA GLN A 332 5.21 12.45 -6.06
C GLN A 332 6.30 13.53 -6.20
N LEU A 333 6.11 14.73 -5.66
CA LEU A 333 7.09 15.81 -5.84
C LEU A 333 8.21 15.83 -4.80
N ARG A 334 8.13 15.07 -3.70
CA ARG A 334 9.33 14.76 -2.88
C ARG A 334 9.79 13.31 -3.06
N PHE A 335 8.87 12.42 -3.42
CA PHE A 335 9.16 11.01 -3.66
C PHE A 335 9.89 10.81 -4.99
N GLY A 336 11.15 10.37 -4.92
CA GLY A 336 11.97 10.04 -6.08
C GLY A 336 12.67 11.23 -6.74
N GLN A 337 12.66 12.43 -6.13
CA GLN A 337 13.52 13.53 -6.62
C GLN A 337 15.00 13.15 -6.46
N ASP A 338 15.37 12.60 -5.30
CA ASP A 338 16.74 12.17 -5.02
C ASP A 338 17.14 10.98 -5.90
N GLU A 339 16.23 10.04 -6.16
CA GLU A 339 16.49 8.94 -7.12
C GLU A 339 16.61 9.41 -8.56
N ARG A 340 15.79 10.38 -8.99
CA ARG A 340 15.93 11.00 -10.31
C ARG A 340 17.24 11.76 -10.41
N PHE A 341 17.67 12.40 -9.32
CA PHE A 341 18.96 13.07 -9.23
C PHE A 341 20.10 12.07 -9.41
N LEU A 342 20.08 10.95 -8.69
CA LEU A 342 21.02 9.82 -8.85
C LEU A 342 21.03 9.27 -10.28
N ARG A 343 19.86 9.09 -10.91
CA ARG A 343 19.75 8.60 -12.30
C ARG A 343 20.19 9.62 -13.36
N SER A 344 20.12 10.90 -13.06
CA SER A 344 20.45 11.97 -14.01
C SER A 344 21.93 12.31 -14.08
N GLY A 345 22.77 11.70 -13.23
CA GLY A 345 24.21 11.96 -13.16
C GLY A 345 24.58 13.38 -12.69
N LYS A 346 23.61 14.22 -12.33
CA LYS A 346 23.81 15.62 -11.90
C LYS A 346 24.10 15.77 -10.42
N ALA A 347 24.69 14.76 -9.77
CA ALA A 347 25.17 14.89 -8.40
C ALA A 347 26.34 15.89 -8.36
N VAL A 348 26.01 17.17 -8.16
CA VAL A 348 26.99 18.24 -7.92
C VAL A 348 27.72 17.92 -6.64
N VAL A 349 29.01 17.62 -6.76
CA VAL A 349 29.95 17.59 -5.65
C VAL A 349 30.00 19.01 -5.10
N GLN A 350 29.42 19.21 -3.92
CA GLN A 350 29.67 20.42 -3.14
C GLN A 350 31.10 20.27 -2.62
N GLY A 351 32.06 20.80 -3.38
CA GLY A 351 33.45 20.86 -2.97
C GLY A 351 33.51 21.68 -1.68
N ASN A 352 33.94 21.05 -0.59
CA ASN A 352 34.37 21.76 0.60
C ASN A 352 35.62 22.56 0.22
N ALA A 353 35.42 23.83 -0.10
CA ALA A 353 36.47 24.81 -0.27
C ALA A 353 36.23 25.94 0.74
N GLU A 354 36.85 25.79 1.91
CA GLU A 354 37.26 26.82 2.86
C GLU A 354 38.24 26.12 3.82
N MET A 355 39.53 26.14 3.44
CA MET A 355 40.60 26.93 4.07
C MET A 355 41.09 26.38 5.42
N ASP A 356 42.28 25.81 5.42
CA ASP A 356 43.40 26.40 6.17
C ASP A 356 44.74 26.02 5.53
N GLU A 357 45.32 26.98 4.81
CA GLU A 357 46.70 26.95 4.31
C GLU A 357 47.65 27.36 5.44
N SER A 358 48.17 26.38 6.17
CA SER A 358 49.41 26.56 6.91
C SER A 358 50.09 25.21 7.09
N ASP A 359 50.93 24.85 6.13
CA ASP A 359 52.21 24.17 6.36
C ASP A 359 52.96 24.05 5.02
N MET A 360 53.54 25.19 4.65
CA MET A 360 54.57 25.32 3.64
C MET A 360 55.87 24.70 4.20
N TYR A 361 56.43 23.69 3.52
CA TYR A 361 57.84 23.24 3.45
C TYR A 361 58.00 21.71 3.47
N LYS A 362 58.31 21.10 2.31
CA LYS A 362 59.59 20.39 2.04
C LYS A 362 59.60 19.63 0.69
N LEU A 363 60.54 20.08 -0.15
CA LEU A 363 61.46 19.37 -1.07
C LEU A 363 60.97 18.23 -2.00
N ASP A 364 61.10 18.52 -3.30
CA ASP A 364 61.83 17.83 -4.37
C ASP A 364 61.73 16.30 -4.51
N ALA A 365 61.18 15.82 -5.63
CA ALA A 365 61.94 15.41 -6.82
C ALA A 365 61.08 14.60 -7.82
N ASP A 366 61.20 14.99 -9.10
CA ASP A 366 61.17 14.18 -10.33
C ASP A 366 60.15 13.04 -10.52
N THR A 367 59.25 13.20 -11.51
CA THR A 367 59.20 12.38 -12.75
C THR A 367 58.05 12.84 -13.65
N GLY A 368 58.32 12.88 -14.96
CA GLY A 368 57.43 13.45 -15.97
C GLY A 368 56.37 12.52 -16.56
N ILE A 369 55.42 13.19 -17.24
CA ILE A 369 54.65 12.80 -18.42
C ILE A 369 53.84 11.50 -18.34
N THR A 370 52.51 11.62 -18.27
CA THR A 370 51.59 11.04 -19.29
C THR A 370 50.16 11.57 -19.10
N GLU A 371 49.59 12.07 -20.20
CA GLU A 371 48.14 12.20 -20.36
C GLU A 371 47.52 10.82 -20.33
N GLU A 372 46.51 10.59 -19.49
CA GLU A 372 45.47 9.60 -19.77
C GLU A 372 44.20 9.95 -18.98
N GLY A 373 43.14 10.23 -19.73
CA GLY A 373 41.81 10.49 -19.21
C GLY A 373 41.30 9.26 -18.46
N THR A 374 41.28 9.35 -17.14
CA THR A 374 40.61 8.38 -16.28
C THR A 374 39.26 8.96 -15.89
N GLY A 375 38.22 8.40 -16.51
CA GLY A 375 36.83 8.60 -16.09
C GLY A 375 36.72 8.21 -14.63
N GLY A 376 36.71 9.22 -13.75
CA GLY A 376 36.49 9.03 -12.34
C GLY A 376 35.15 8.34 -12.14
N ALA A 377 35.18 7.08 -11.73
CA ALA A 377 34.00 6.39 -11.25
C ALA A 377 33.40 7.26 -10.14
N HIS A 378 32.28 7.92 -10.46
CA HIS A 378 31.57 8.80 -9.55
C HIS A 378 31.19 8.00 -8.31
N ARG A 379 31.95 8.18 -7.23
CA ARG A 379 31.64 7.58 -5.93
C ARG A 379 30.41 8.32 -5.40
N LEU A 380 29.23 7.74 -5.64
CA LEU A 380 27.95 8.27 -5.15
C LEU A 380 28.06 8.46 -3.63
N ASP A 381 27.74 9.66 -3.16
CA ASP A 381 27.76 9.97 -1.73
C ASP A 381 26.75 9.05 -1.01
N ARG A 382 27.26 8.26 -0.07
CA ARG A 382 26.49 7.30 0.74
C ARG A 382 25.32 8.00 1.42
N ASN A 383 25.49 9.25 1.83
CA ASN A 383 24.43 10.02 2.49
C ASN A 383 23.28 10.39 1.54
N ILE A 384 23.55 10.62 0.26
CA ILE A 384 22.53 10.92 -0.75
C ILE A 384 21.76 9.64 -1.12
N VAL A 385 22.47 8.51 -1.25
CA VAL A 385 21.83 7.20 -1.48
C VAL A 385 20.93 6.82 -0.31
N LEU A 386 21.41 6.96 0.93
CA LEU A 386 20.61 6.72 2.13
C LEU A 386 19.40 7.67 2.21
N ARG A 387 19.55 8.95 1.84
CA ARG A 387 18.40 9.87 1.75
C ARG A 387 17.39 9.44 0.68
N ALA A 388 17.83 8.94 -0.47
CA ALA A 388 16.91 8.45 -1.50
C ALA A 388 16.11 7.20 -1.03
N LEU A 389 16.66 6.44 -0.08
CA LEU A 389 16.09 5.22 0.47
C LEU A 389 15.17 5.45 1.69
N ILE A 390 15.36 6.55 2.43
CA ILE A 390 14.72 6.81 3.74
C ILE A 390 13.32 7.48 3.64
N TRP A 391 12.74 7.74 2.46
CA TRP A 391 11.48 8.52 2.34
C TRP A 391 10.35 7.88 1.52
#